data_AF-A0A0B2W3J0-F1
#
_entry.id   AF-A0A0B2W3J0-F1
#
_cell.length_a   1.000
_cell.length_b   1.000
_cell.length_c   1.000
_cell.angle_alpha   90.00
_cell.angle_beta   90.00
_cell.angle_gamma   90.00
#
_symmetry.space_group_name_H-M   'P 1'
#
loop_
_entity.id
_entity.type
_entity.pdbx_description
1 polymer ?
#
loop_
_entity_poly.entity_id
_entity_poly.type
_entity_poly.pdbx_seq_one_letter_code
_entity_poly.pdbx_strand_id
1 'polypeptide(L)'
;MSSALILSVVVLLSSCCEGHKILVYSPKLFWSHVGFMGRIADILVGAGHDVVVLMPECDERIKTNGTLLARTIHASCNFDGLSEMLSFLDDVWAVNAERMDFLFHVGPQSFVFVSNSRIRSLLGDVELMRRLRDEKFDLGISEAFSFCGFGIFEKIGLHKYLIASNAELMEALTEPFGISYNPSHVPESEYVSLWTAALEYAAIRKRKVEGGITSAAVSLWLRSFSIAHFTRSPQQETMARCPSVFVNTNILLDFPREVNSKVVFVGGITASQSSSLSELLVSAIHMSAAAKDAIISVEQIGRRTNVSIKMKKVEKLDSSGK
;
A
#
# COMPACT_ATOMS: atom_id res chain seq x y z
N MET A 1 51.10 23.45 -10.70
CA MET A 1 50.67 22.17 -11.33
C MET A 1 49.62 21.42 -10.52
N SER A 2 49.56 21.53 -9.19
CA SER A 2 48.59 20.78 -8.36
C SER A 2 47.11 21.20 -8.53
N SER A 3 46.81 22.49 -8.73
CA SER A 3 45.42 22.97 -8.75
C SER A 3 44.63 22.52 -9.99
N ALA A 4 45.29 22.42 -11.15
CA ALA A 4 44.66 21.93 -12.38
C ALA A 4 44.36 20.43 -12.30
N LEU A 5 45.25 19.67 -11.67
CA LEU A 5 45.07 18.22 -11.46
C LEU A 5 43.91 17.94 -10.49
N ILE A 6 43.79 18.73 -9.42
CA ILE A 6 42.66 18.67 -8.49
C ILE A 6 41.36 19.01 -9.20
N LEU A 7 41.34 20.08 -10.02
CA LEU A 7 40.15 20.46 -10.78
C LEU A 7 39.75 19.38 -11.79
N SER A 8 40.71 18.77 -12.49
CA SER A 8 40.45 17.65 -13.41
C SER A 8 39.90 16.41 -12.68
N VAL A 9 40.43 16.09 -11.50
CA VAL A 9 39.92 14.98 -10.66
C VAL A 9 38.51 15.27 -10.15
N VAL A 10 38.22 16.50 -9.71
CA VAL A 10 36.87 16.91 -9.29
C VAL A 10 35.88 16.85 -10.45
N VAL A 11 36.27 17.33 -11.64
CA VAL A 11 35.43 17.26 -12.85
C VAL A 11 35.17 15.80 -13.24
N LEU A 12 36.20 14.95 -13.27
CA LEU A 12 36.05 13.51 -13.54
C LEU A 12 35.16 12.81 -12.52
N LEU A 13 35.32 13.09 -11.22
CA LEU A 13 34.47 12.54 -10.15
C LEU A 13 33.02 13.02 -10.25
N SER A 14 32.80 14.29 -10.64
CA SER A 14 31.46 14.84 -10.86
C SER A 14 30.78 14.26 -12.11
N SER A 15 31.55 13.90 -13.15
CA SER A 15 31.03 13.18 -14.33
C SER A 15 30.74 11.70 -14.08
N CYS A 16 31.19 11.15 -12.94
CA CYS A 16 30.91 9.77 -12.54
C CYS A 16 29.68 9.61 -11.63
N CYS A 17 29.04 10.71 -11.20
CA CYS A 17 27.78 10.67 -10.44
C CYS A 17 26.58 10.63 -11.38
N GLU A 18 26.49 9.59 -12.21
CA GLU A 18 25.24 9.30 -12.91
C GLU A 18 24.29 8.65 -11.90
N GLY A 19 23.08 9.21 -11.76
CA GLY A 19 22.11 8.68 -10.83
C GLY A 19 21.66 7.28 -11.23
N HIS A 20 21.44 6.42 -10.24
CA HIS A 20 20.87 5.09 -10.46
C HIS A 20 19.56 5.14 -11.25
N LYS A 21 19.33 4.09 -12.03
CA LYS A 21 18.06 3.88 -12.74
C LYS A 21 17.10 3.05 -11.90
N ILE A 22 15.96 3.62 -11.53
CA ILE A 22 15.07 3.09 -10.51
C ILE A 22 13.70 2.76 -11.11
N LEU A 23 13.21 1.55 -10.88
CA LEU A 23 11.86 1.13 -11.22
C LEU A 23 10.96 1.18 -9.98
N VAL A 24 9.94 2.05 -10.01
CA VAL A 24 8.91 2.12 -8.98
C VAL A 24 7.66 1.40 -9.49
N TYR A 25 7.15 0.43 -8.75
CA TYR A 25 5.91 -0.26 -9.07
C TYR A 25 4.75 0.36 -8.27
N SER A 26 3.76 0.93 -8.96
CA SER A 26 2.62 1.62 -8.33
C SER A 26 1.32 1.34 -9.10
N PRO A 27 0.60 0.25 -8.75
CA PRO A 27 -0.69 -0.04 -9.36
C PRO A 27 -1.74 0.97 -8.90
N LYS A 28 -2.59 1.42 -9.84
CA LYS A 28 -3.69 2.34 -9.56
C LYS A 28 -4.86 1.59 -8.92
N LEU A 29 -4.72 1.27 -7.64
CA LEU A 29 -5.74 0.61 -6.82
C LEU A 29 -6.27 1.53 -5.72
N PHE A 30 -5.39 2.31 -5.09
CA PHE A 30 -5.75 3.21 -4.00
C PHE A 30 -5.11 4.59 -4.21
N TRP A 31 -5.88 5.65 -3.99
CA TRP A 31 -5.43 7.01 -4.27
C TRP A 31 -4.21 7.41 -3.42
N SER A 32 -4.26 7.13 -2.11
CA SER A 32 -3.18 7.44 -1.17
C SER A 32 -1.89 6.70 -1.49
N HIS A 33 -1.99 5.44 -1.90
CA HIS A 33 -0.86 4.59 -2.29
C HIS A 33 -0.18 5.10 -3.57
N VAL A 34 -0.96 5.46 -4.59
CA VAL A 34 -0.44 6.05 -5.83
C VAL A 34 0.27 7.38 -5.54
N GLY A 35 -0.33 8.24 -4.70
CA GLY A 35 0.29 9.49 -4.28
C GLY A 35 1.61 9.30 -3.53
N PHE A 36 1.65 8.36 -2.58
CA PHE A 36 2.84 8.05 -1.81
C PHE A 36 3.99 7.51 -2.68
N MET A 37 3.71 6.53 -3.53
CA MET A 37 4.71 5.94 -4.42
C MET A 37 5.19 6.95 -5.47
N GLY A 38 4.29 7.76 -6.01
CA GLY A 38 4.64 8.85 -6.93
C GLY A 38 5.50 9.93 -6.28
N ARG A 39 5.25 10.25 -5.00
CA ARG A 39 6.07 11.19 -4.24
C ARG A 39 7.48 10.66 -3.96
N ILE A 40 7.62 9.37 -3.64
CA ILE A 40 8.92 8.71 -3.57
C ILE A 40 9.65 8.85 -4.91
N ALA A 41 8.97 8.58 -6.02
CA ALA A 41 9.55 8.72 -7.36
C ALA A 41 10.04 10.14 -7.63
N ASP A 42 9.23 11.16 -7.35
CA ASP A 42 9.60 12.57 -7.56
C ASP A 42 10.81 13.01 -6.72
N ILE A 43 10.89 12.56 -5.46
CA ILE A 43 12.04 12.86 -4.59
C ILE A 43 13.33 12.26 -5.18
N LEU A 44 13.25 11.03 -5.69
CA LEU A 44 14.40 10.36 -6.32
C LEU A 44 14.82 11.04 -7.63
N VAL A 45 13.86 11.48 -8.45
CA VAL A 45 14.18 12.30 -9.64
C VAL A 45 14.85 13.60 -9.24
N GLY A 46 14.34 14.30 -8.22
CA GLY A 46 14.94 15.51 -7.69
C GLY A 46 16.35 15.33 -7.14
N ALA A 47 16.70 14.12 -6.68
CA ALA A 47 18.04 13.73 -6.26
C ALA A 47 18.97 13.34 -7.43
N GLY A 48 18.51 13.38 -8.68
CA GLY A 48 19.30 13.12 -9.87
C GLY A 48 19.22 11.69 -10.42
N HIS A 49 18.28 10.87 -9.95
CA HIS A 49 18.07 9.50 -10.45
C HIS A 49 17.18 9.45 -11.70
N ASP A 50 17.40 8.47 -12.58
CA ASP A 50 16.46 8.15 -13.68
C ASP A 50 15.37 7.23 -13.12
N VAL A 51 14.16 7.76 -12.96
CA VAL A 51 13.06 7.03 -12.31
C VAL A 51 11.93 6.75 -13.29
N VAL A 52 11.51 5.49 -13.30
CA VAL A 52 10.37 5.01 -14.08
C VAL A 52 9.31 4.43 -13.14
N VAL A 53 8.08 4.90 -13.26
CA VAL A 53 6.93 4.37 -12.52
C VAL A 53 6.11 3.45 -13.43
N LEU A 54 6.08 2.16 -13.12
CA LEU A 54 5.19 1.19 -13.77
C LEU A 54 3.82 1.23 -13.10
N MET A 55 2.79 1.56 -13.88
CA MET A 55 1.43 1.83 -13.43
C MET A 55 0.41 0.89 -14.09
N PRO A 56 0.11 -0.26 -13.48
CA PRO A 56 -1.08 -1.02 -13.83
C PRO A 56 -2.35 -0.21 -13.59
N GLU A 57 -3.16 -0.04 -14.63
CA GLU A 57 -4.43 0.70 -14.62
C GLU A 57 -5.57 -0.19 -14.10
N CYS A 58 -5.65 -0.41 -12.78
CA CYS A 58 -6.63 -1.31 -12.17
C CYS A 58 -7.98 -0.62 -11.90
N ASP A 59 -7.94 0.58 -11.34
CA ASP A 59 -9.11 1.40 -11.04
C ASP A 59 -9.10 2.66 -11.90
N GLU A 60 -9.97 2.67 -12.92
CA GLU A 60 -10.12 3.82 -13.82
C GLU A 60 -10.54 5.11 -13.11
N ARG A 61 -11.04 5.06 -11.87
CA ARG A 61 -11.40 6.25 -11.07
C ARG A 61 -10.17 7.05 -10.66
N ILE A 62 -9.01 6.39 -10.50
CA ILE A 62 -7.76 7.03 -10.09
C ILE A 62 -7.09 7.65 -11.33
N LYS A 63 -7.39 8.93 -11.56
CA LYS A 63 -6.84 9.68 -12.70
C LYS A 63 -5.43 10.21 -12.48
N THR A 64 -5.01 10.34 -11.23
CA THR A 64 -3.66 10.79 -10.90
C THR A 64 -2.63 9.71 -11.19
N ASN A 65 -1.45 10.11 -11.64
CA ASN A 65 -0.28 9.22 -11.71
C ASN A 65 0.54 9.26 -10.40
N GLY A 66 0.21 10.15 -9.46
CA GLY A 66 0.92 10.34 -8.21
C GLY A 66 2.27 11.07 -8.33
N THR A 67 2.94 10.97 -9.48
CA THR A 67 4.23 11.60 -9.79
C THR A 67 4.04 12.79 -10.74
N LEU A 68 4.88 13.82 -10.57
CA LEU A 68 4.97 14.99 -11.45
C LEU A 68 6.25 15.00 -12.30
N LEU A 69 7.28 14.26 -11.88
CA LEU A 69 8.62 14.34 -12.46
C LEU A 69 9.07 13.03 -13.14
N ALA A 70 8.66 11.87 -12.62
CA ALA A 70 9.13 10.58 -13.10
C ALA A 70 8.42 10.16 -14.39
N ARG A 71 9.12 9.40 -15.23
CA ARG A 71 8.54 8.81 -16.45
C ARG A 71 7.58 7.71 -16.07
N THR A 72 6.40 7.66 -16.70
CA THR A 72 5.41 6.60 -16.43
C THR A 72 5.36 5.56 -17.56
N ILE A 73 5.13 4.30 -17.20
CA ILE A 73 4.79 3.20 -18.10
C ILE A 73 3.45 2.66 -17.65
N HIS A 74 2.44 2.76 -18.51
CA HIS A 74 1.11 2.25 -18.22
C HIS A 74 0.98 0.80 -18.67
N ALA A 75 0.32 -0.03 -17.86
CA ALA A 75 0.05 -1.42 -18.18
C ALA A 75 -1.42 -1.76 -17.91
N SER A 76 -1.95 -2.73 -18.65
CA SER A 76 -3.28 -3.26 -18.35
C SER A 76 -3.27 -3.96 -16.99
N CYS A 77 -4.31 -3.74 -16.21
CA CYS A 77 -4.56 -4.48 -14.99
C CYS A 77 -5.90 -5.19 -15.16
N ASN A 78 -5.83 -6.48 -15.52
CA ASN A 78 -7.00 -7.33 -15.57
C ASN A 78 -6.68 -8.64 -14.88
N PHE A 79 -7.45 -8.94 -13.84
CA PHE A 79 -7.33 -10.16 -13.08
C PHE A 79 -8.69 -10.58 -12.54
N ASP A 80 -8.93 -11.89 -12.44
CA ASP A 80 -10.21 -12.41 -11.94
C ASP A 80 -10.47 -11.83 -10.53
N GLY A 81 -11.67 -11.32 -10.24
CA GLY A 81 -11.93 -10.70 -8.93
C GLY A 81 -11.64 -9.20 -8.84
N LEU A 82 -11.07 -8.55 -9.88
CA LEU A 82 -10.85 -7.10 -9.86
C LEU A 82 -12.17 -6.34 -9.73
N SER A 83 -13.22 -6.73 -10.46
CA SER A 83 -14.53 -6.07 -10.37
C SER A 83 -15.16 -6.21 -8.98
N GLU A 84 -15.05 -7.39 -8.40
CA GLU A 84 -15.55 -7.70 -7.06
C GLU A 84 -14.78 -6.91 -5.99
N MET A 85 -13.46 -6.80 -6.16
CA MET A 85 -12.59 -5.98 -5.31
C MET A 85 -12.98 -4.50 -5.38
N LEU A 86 -13.12 -3.94 -6.59
CA LEU A 86 -13.50 -2.53 -6.77
C LEU A 86 -14.91 -2.24 -6.24
N SER A 87 -15.84 -3.20 -6.36
CA SER A 87 -17.18 -3.11 -5.78
C SER A 87 -17.13 -3.15 -4.25
N PHE A 88 -16.27 -3.99 -3.67
CA PHE A 88 -16.09 -4.02 -2.21
C PHE A 88 -15.57 -2.68 -1.68
N LEU A 89 -14.60 -2.07 -2.37
CA LEU A 89 -14.08 -0.74 -2.01
C LEU A 89 -15.15 0.36 -2.10
N ASP A 90 -16.15 0.23 -2.96
CA ASP A 90 -17.28 1.18 -3.05
C ASP A 90 -18.20 1.13 -1.83
N ASP A 91 -18.31 -0.03 -1.21
CA ASP A 91 -19.21 -0.27 -0.09
C ASP A 91 -18.50 -0.26 1.27
N VAL A 92 -17.17 -0.05 1.32
CA VAL A 92 -16.37 -0.16 2.55
C VAL A 92 -16.90 0.73 3.68
N TRP A 93 -17.43 1.91 3.35
CA TRP A 93 -18.02 2.86 4.31
C TRP A 93 -19.39 2.43 4.86
N ALA A 94 -20.11 1.58 4.13
CA ALA A 94 -21.37 1.00 4.57
C ALA A 94 -21.15 -0.23 5.45
N VAL A 95 -19.91 -0.74 5.51
CA VAL A 95 -19.56 -1.89 6.36
C VAL A 95 -19.36 -1.40 7.79
N ASN A 96 -20.21 -1.88 8.69
CA ASN A 96 -20.04 -1.63 10.12
C ASN A 96 -19.01 -2.62 10.67
N ALA A 97 -17.84 -2.13 11.09
CA ALA A 97 -16.76 -2.93 11.64
C ALA A 97 -17.13 -3.71 12.92
N GLU A 98 -18.16 -3.26 13.66
CA GLU A 98 -18.67 -3.93 14.86
C GLU A 98 -19.58 -5.12 14.56
N ARG A 99 -20.04 -5.26 13.31
CA ARG A 99 -20.98 -6.30 12.90
C ARG A 99 -20.22 -7.44 12.22
N MET A 100 -20.65 -8.67 12.52
CA MET A 100 -20.08 -9.89 11.94
C MET A 100 -20.14 -9.91 10.39
N ASP A 101 -21.00 -9.10 9.75
CA ASP A 101 -21.09 -8.91 8.29
C ASP A 101 -19.80 -8.34 7.67
N PHE A 102 -19.01 -7.58 8.42
CA PHE A 102 -17.65 -7.17 8.07
C PHE A 102 -16.76 -8.39 7.78
N LEU A 103 -16.78 -9.41 8.64
CA LEU A 103 -15.99 -10.64 8.47
C LEU A 103 -16.35 -11.40 7.19
N PHE A 104 -17.62 -11.31 6.76
CA PHE A 104 -18.12 -11.96 5.55
C PHE A 104 -17.76 -11.21 4.25
N HIS A 105 -17.62 -9.89 4.31
CA HIS A 105 -17.26 -9.06 3.15
C HIS A 105 -15.76 -8.87 3.02
N VAL A 106 -15.05 -8.65 4.13
CA VAL A 106 -13.62 -8.37 4.12
C VAL A 106 -12.84 -9.67 3.98
N GLY A 107 -13.00 -10.65 4.89
CA GLY A 107 -12.15 -11.85 4.98
C GLY A 107 -11.86 -12.59 3.64
N PRO A 108 -12.87 -12.91 2.81
CA PRO A 108 -12.66 -13.52 1.49
C PRO A 108 -12.08 -12.56 0.45
N GLN A 109 -12.47 -11.28 0.45
CA GLN A 109 -12.04 -10.23 -0.48
C GLN A 109 -10.62 -9.73 -0.18
N SER A 110 -10.21 -9.74 1.08
CA SER A 110 -8.86 -9.41 1.49
C SER A 110 -7.87 -10.54 1.28
N PHE A 111 -8.36 -11.78 1.13
CA PHE A 111 -7.64 -12.84 0.41
C PHE A 111 -7.46 -12.51 -1.08
N VAL A 112 -8.40 -11.81 -1.74
CA VAL A 112 -8.28 -11.36 -3.15
C VAL A 112 -7.22 -10.25 -3.29
N PHE A 113 -7.07 -9.36 -2.30
CA PHE A 113 -5.99 -8.36 -2.27
C PHE A 113 -4.60 -9.01 -2.14
N VAL A 114 -4.48 -10.11 -1.40
CA VAL A 114 -3.19 -10.75 -1.04
C VAL A 114 -2.83 -11.93 -1.97
N SER A 115 -3.76 -12.45 -2.77
CA SER A 115 -3.49 -13.64 -3.59
C SER A 115 -2.72 -13.31 -4.88
N ASN A 116 -1.42 -13.60 -4.83
CA ASN A 116 -0.45 -13.67 -5.93
C ASN A 116 -0.91 -14.44 -7.19
N SER A 117 -2.00 -15.22 -7.12
CA SER A 117 -2.42 -16.12 -8.19
C SER A 117 -3.01 -15.42 -9.41
N ARG A 118 -3.30 -14.12 -9.36
CA ARG A 118 -4.07 -13.43 -10.42
C ARG A 118 -3.34 -12.33 -11.20
N ILE A 119 -2.09 -12.04 -10.85
CA ILE A 119 -1.15 -11.14 -11.59
C ILE A 119 -0.58 -11.78 -12.89
N ARG A 120 -1.00 -13.01 -13.22
CA ARG A 120 -0.52 -13.76 -14.39
C ARG A 120 -0.64 -13.01 -15.71
N SER A 121 -1.64 -12.14 -15.88
CA SER A 121 -1.78 -11.35 -17.10
C SER A 121 -0.62 -10.36 -17.26
N LEU A 122 -0.31 -9.59 -16.21
CA LEU A 122 0.76 -8.59 -16.25
C LEU A 122 2.14 -9.24 -16.37
N LEU A 123 2.40 -10.29 -15.56
CA LEU A 123 3.64 -11.06 -15.71
C LEU A 123 3.69 -11.81 -17.04
N GLY A 124 2.56 -12.16 -17.63
CA GLY A 124 2.44 -12.85 -18.90
C GLY A 124 2.70 -11.98 -20.13
N ASP A 125 2.69 -10.65 -19.98
CA ASP A 125 3.00 -9.72 -21.07
C ASP A 125 4.50 -9.76 -21.41
N VAL A 126 4.84 -10.59 -22.40
CA VAL A 126 6.21 -10.81 -22.84
C VAL A 126 6.87 -9.53 -23.36
N GLU A 127 6.11 -8.68 -24.04
CA GLU A 127 6.64 -7.45 -24.64
C GLU A 127 6.91 -6.39 -23.57
N LEU A 128 6.01 -6.23 -22.59
CA LEU A 128 6.26 -5.37 -21.44
C LEU A 128 7.49 -5.85 -20.64
N MET A 129 7.57 -7.14 -20.34
CA MET A 129 8.70 -7.70 -19.59
C MET A 129 10.03 -7.57 -20.35
N ARG A 130 10.01 -7.70 -21.68
CA ARG A 130 11.18 -7.45 -22.53
C ARG A 130 11.61 -5.98 -22.45
N ARG A 131 10.68 -5.05 -22.65
CA ARG A 131 10.95 -3.61 -22.55
C ARG A 131 11.53 -3.22 -21.19
N LEU A 132 10.94 -3.70 -20.09
CA LEU A 132 11.42 -3.43 -18.73
C LEU A 132 12.81 -4.04 -18.48
N ARG A 133 13.11 -5.21 -19.04
CA ARG A 133 14.45 -5.82 -18.96
C ARG A 133 15.48 -5.00 -19.73
N ASP A 134 15.14 -4.52 -20.92
CA ASP A 134 16.05 -3.76 -21.79
C ASP A 134 16.43 -2.39 -21.19
N GLU A 135 15.61 -1.87 -20.27
CA GLU A 135 15.89 -0.63 -19.52
C GLU A 135 17.07 -0.76 -18.54
N LYS A 136 17.39 -1.97 -18.07
CA LYS A 136 18.52 -2.27 -17.15
C LYS A 136 18.49 -1.47 -15.84
N PHE A 137 17.41 -1.60 -15.08
CA PHE A 137 17.26 -0.94 -13.78
C PHE A 137 18.31 -1.41 -12.75
N ASP A 138 18.79 -0.49 -11.92
CA ASP A 138 19.71 -0.74 -10.81
C ASP A 138 18.99 -1.11 -9.51
N LEU A 139 17.77 -0.57 -9.32
CA LEU A 139 16.99 -0.70 -8.09
C LEU A 139 15.48 -0.76 -8.39
N GLY A 140 14.77 -1.63 -7.69
CA GLY A 140 13.31 -1.68 -7.67
C GLY A 140 12.73 -1.12 -6.37
N ILE A 141 11.56 -0.48 -6.43
CA ILE A 141 10.78 -0.14 -5.23
C ILE A 141 9.36 -0.63 -5.46
N SER A 142 8.88 -1.51 -4.60
CA SER A 142 7.51 -2.02 -4.66
C SER A 142 6.80 -1.80 -3.33
N GLU A 143 5.50 -1.62 -3.41
CA GLU A 143 4.68 -1.48 -2.23
C GLU A 143 4.50 -2.81 -1.49
N ALA A 144 4.49 -2.76 -0.15
CA ALA A 144 4.31 -3.92 0.74
C ALA A 144 2.98 -4.66 0.50
N PHE A 145 1.94 -3.94 0.09
CA PHE A 145 0.62 -4.51 -0.23
C PHE A 145 0.55 -5.17 -1.61
N SER A 146 1.52 -4.91 -2.50
CA SER A 146 1.48 -5.42 -3.87
C SER A 146 2.73 -6.25 -4.20
N PHE A 147 2.59 -7.56 -3.98
CA PHE A 147 3.66 -8.52 -4.26
C PHE A 147 3.99 -8.66 -5.77
N CYS A 148 3.11 -8.17 -6.64
CA CYS A 148 3.33 -8.15 -8.09
C CYS A 148 4.67 -7.53 -8.48
N GLY A 149 5.05 -6.42 -7.83
CA GLY A 149 6.27 -5.70 -8.18
C GLY A 149 7.51 -6.59 -8.01
N PHE A 150 7.57 -7.41 -6.96
CA PHE A 150 8.68 -8.34 -6.76
C PHE A 150 8.72 -9.44 -7.83
N GLY A 151 7.56 -9.95 -8.26
CA GLY A 151 7.49 -10.91 -9.36
C GLY A 151 7.98 -10.32 -10.69
N ILE A 152 7.72 -9.02 -10.92
CA ILE A 152 8.25 -8.28 -12.08
C ILE A 152 9.77 -8.15 -11.96
N PHE A 153 10.27 -7.76 -10.78
CA PHE A 153 11.70 -7.62 -10.53
C PHE A 153 12.43 -8.95 -10.80
N GLU A 154 11.91 -10.06 -10.28
CA GLU A 154 12.46 -11.39 -10.56
C GLU A 154 12.46 -11.71 -12.06
N LYS A 155 11.34 -11.47 -12.75
CA LYS A 155 11.20 -11.80 -14.18
C LYS A 155 12.17 -11.02 -15.07
N ILE A 156 12.47 -9.76 -14.73
CA ILE A 156 13.42 -8.94 -15.48
C ILE A 156 14.88 -9.09 -15.00
N GLY A 157 15.14 -9.86 -13.94
CA GLY A 157 16.49 -10.06 -13.39
C GLY A 157 16.97 -8.94 -12.45
N LEU A 158 16.06 -8.18 -11.87
CA LEU A 158 16.33 -7.12 -10.90
C LEU A 158 16.32 -7.69 -9.47
N HIS A 159 17.50 -7.76 -8.85
CA HIS A 159 17.66 -8.40 -7.52
C HIS A 159 17.82 -7.42 -6.37
N LYS A 160 18.05 -6.13 -6.67
CA LYS A 160 18.14 -5.06 -5.67
C LYS A 160 16.80 -4.36 -5.61
N TYR A 161 16.14 -4.39 -4.46
CA TYR A 161 14.87 -3.70 -4.28
C TYR A 161 14.64 -3.25 -2.84
N LEU A 162 13.77 -2.25 -2.71
CA LEU A 162 13.25 -1.74 -1.45
C LEU A 162 11.73 -1.97 -1.36
N ILE A 163 11.22 -1.93 -0.13
CA ILE A 163 9.79 -1.98 0.15
C ILE A 163 9.34 -0.61 0.62
N ALA A 164 8.15 -0.19 0.19
CA ALA A 164 7.48 0.98 0.73
C ALA A 164 6.08 0.59 1.21
N SER A 165 5.61 1.16 2.32
CA SER A 165 4.29 0.94 2.89
C SER A 165 3.65 2.28 3.13
N ASN A 166 2.55 2.56 2.43
CA ASN A 166 1.75 3.76 2.67
C ASN A 166 0.93 3.68 3.99
N ALA A 167 0.80 2.50 4.58
CA ALA A 167 0.15 2.30 5.87
C ALA A 167 1.19 2.05 6.97
N GLU A 168 0.70 2.03 8.21
CA GLU A 168 1.46 1.60 9.38
C GLU A 168 2.08 0.21 9.18
N LEU A 169 3.09 -0.08 9.99
CA LEU A 169 3.78 -1.37 9.94
C LEU A 169 2.87 -2.46 10.50
N MET A 170 2.05 -3.05 9.63
CA MET A 170 1.13 -4.12 10.00
C MET A 170 1.86 -5.30 10.64
N GLU A 171 1.30 -5.81 11.73
CA GLU A 171 1.85 -6.89 12.54
C GLU A 171 2.17 -8.13 11.70
N ALA A 172 1.25 -8.48 10.79
CA ALA A 172 1.40 -9.60 9.86
C ALA A 172 2.61 -9.49 8.92
N LEU A 173 3.19 -8.29 8.77
CA LEU A 173 4.31 -8.00 7.88
C LEU A 173 5.63 -7.76 8.64
N THR A 174 5.63 -7.81 9.99
CA THR A 174 6.80 -7.47 10.83
C THR A 174 7.85 -8.59 10.92
N GLU A 175 7.42 -9.85 10.97
CA GLU A 175 8.31 -11.00 11.14
C GLU A 175 9.41 -11.11 10.06
N PRO A 176 9.13 -10.91 8.75
CA PRO A 176 10.18 -10.89 7.72
C PRO A 176 11.31 -9.89 8.00
N PHE A 177 11.01 -8.80 8.69
CA PHE A 177 11.99 -7.77 9.04
C PHE A 177 12.72 -8.06 10.35
N GLY A 178 12.42 -9.17 11.03
CA GLY A 178 13.00 -9.52 12.32
C GLY A 178 12.48 -8.65 13.47
N ILE A 179 11.26 -8.14 13.32
CA ILE A 179 10.58 -7.34 14.35
C ILE A 179 9.60 -8.26 15.08
N SER A 180 9.73 -8.30 16.40
CA SER A 180 8.80 -9.06 17.22
C SER A 180 7.48 -8.29 17.32
N TYR A 181 6.39 -9.01 17.08
CA TYR A 181 5.06 -8.56 17.43
C TYR A 181 4.55 -9.43 18.58
N ASN A 182 4.46 -8.84 19.77
CA ASN A 182 3.88 -9.51 20.93
C ASN A 182 2.66 -8.71 21.41
N PRO A 183 1.46 -9.33 21.43
CA PRO A 183 0.23 -8.67 21.83
C PRO A 183 0.25 -8.17 23.29
N SER A 184 1.21 -8.62 24.11
CA SER A 184 1.38 -8.15 25.49
C SER A 184 1.86 -6.70 25.60
N HIS A 185 2.49 -6.14 24.56
CA HIS A 185 3.01 -4.76 24.57
C HIS A 185 2.75 -3.97 23.28
N VAL A 186 2.48 -4.65 22.15
CA VAL A 186 1.95 -4.03 20.94
C VAL A 186 0.48 -4.44 20.85
N PRO A 187 -0.48 -3.53 21.05
CA PRO A 187 -1.89 -3.85 20.86
C PRO A 187 -2.11 -4.44 19.47
N GLU A 188 -2.94 -5.48 19.37
CA GLU A 188 -3.31 -6.03 18.07
C GLU A 188 -4.11 -4.98 17.31
N SER A 189 -3.66 -4.66 16.09
CA SER A 189 -4.46 -3.86 15.17
C SER A 189 -5.84 -4.49 15.04
N GLU A 190 -6.90 -3.69 15.17
CA GLU A 190 -8.28 -4.16 15.01
C GLU A 190 -8.45 -4.94 13.70
N TYR A 191 -7.71 -4.56 12.66
CA TYR A 191 -7.67 -5.34 11.43
C TYR A 191 -7.24 -6.78 11.70
N VAL A 192 -6.08 -7.02 12.34
CA VAL A 192 -5.53 -8.37 12.56
C VAL A 192 -6.44 -9.20 13.49
N SER A 193 -7.06 -8.56 14.48
CA SER A 193 -8.06 -9.21 15.36
C SER A 193 -9.34 -9.60 14.60
N LEU A 194 -9.83 -8.72 13.72
CA LEU A 194 -10.97 -9.03 12.85
C LEU A 194 -10.59 -10.09 11.80
N TRP A 195 -9.37 -10.09 11.31
CA TRP A 195 -8.85 -11.08 10.37
C TRP A 195 -8.78 -12.49 10.97
N THR A 196 -8.22 -12.60 12.18
CA THR A 196 -8.16 -13.87 12.90
C THR A 196 -9.57 -14.40 13.16
N ALA A 197 -10.49 -13.56 13.63
CA ALA A 197 -11.89 -13.92 13.80
C ALA A 197 -12.57 -14.38 12.49
N ALA A 198 -12.22 -13.80 11.34
CA ALA A 198 -12.81 -14.17 10.03
C ALA A 198 -12.37 -15.57 9.59
N LEU A 199 -11.07 -15.86 9.76
CA LEU A 199 -10.48 -17.16 9.45
C LEU A 199 -11.06 -18.26 10.37
N GLU A 200 -11.18 -17.95 11.66
CA GLU A 200 -11.83 -18.82 12.64
C GLU A 200 -13.27 -19.15 12.24
N TYR A 201 -14.04 -18.15 11.84
CA TYR A 201 -15.41 -18.34 11.41
C TYR A 201 -15.54 -19.13 10.10
N ALA A 202 -14.69 -18.84 9.10
CA ALA A 202 -14.68 -19.58 7.83
C ALA A 202 -14.38 -21.07 8.04
N ALA A 203 -13.46 -21.38 8.96
CA ALA A 203 -13.16 -22.75 9.38
C ALA A 203 -14.37 -23.44 10.02
N ILE A 204 -15.10 -22.73 10.89
CA ILE A 204 -16.32 -23.21 11.55
C ILE A 204 -17.46 -23.44 10.53
N ARG A 205 -17.56 -22.65 9.47
CA ARG A 205 -18.55 -22.85 8.40
C ARG A 205 -18.23 -24.07 7.56
N LYS A 206 -16.95 -24.28 7.23
CA LYS A 206 -16.49 -25.50 6.52
C LYS A 206 -16.80 -26.76 7.33
N ARG A 207 -16.68 -26.70 8.66
CA ARG A 207 -17.13 -27.75 9.60
C ARG A 207 -18.62 -28.10 9.48
N LYS A 208 -19.49 -27.14 9.17
CA LYS A 208 -20.94 -27.37 9.02
C LYS A 208 -21.29 -28.08 7.71
N VAL A 209 -20.44 -27.95 6.70
CA VAL A 209 -20.61 -28.57 5.38
C VAL A 209 -19.94 -29.95 5.31
N GLU A 210 -18.78 -30.13 5.96
CA GLU A 210 -17.96 -31.35 5.82
C GLU A 210 -18.07 -32.35 6.99
N GLY A 211 -18.93 -32.08 7.99
CA GLY A 211 -19.36 -33.09 8.95
C GLY A 211 -18.23 -33.76 9.76
N GLY A 212 -17.73 -33.09 10.80
CA GLY A 212 -17.13 -33.77 11.95
C GLY A 212 -15.61 -33.80 12.01
N ILE A 213 -15.00 -32.75 12.56
CA ILE A 213 -13.67 -32.80 13.16
C ILE A 213 -13.75 -32.11 14.53
N THR A 214 -13.11 -32.71 15.54
CA THR A 214 -13.14 -32.26 16.96
C THR A 214 -12.59 -30.84 17.11
N SER A 215 -13.11 -30.07 18.08
CA SER A 215 -12.66 -28.70 18.36
C SER A 215 -11.16 -28.60 18.59
N ALA A 216 -10.53 -29.65 19.11
CA ALA A 216 -9.08 -29.75 19.29
C ALA A 216 -8.32 -29.70 17.95
N ALA A 217 -8.75 -30.46 16.93
CA ALA A 217 -8.10 -30.46 15.62
C ALA A 217 -8.39 -29.18 14.82
N VAL A 218 -9.53 -28.52 15.03
CA VAL A 218 -9.80 -27.18 14.48
C VAL A 218 -8.97 -26.12 15.20
N SER A 219 -8.83 -26.17 16.52
CA SER A 219 -7.91 -25.28 17.25
C SER A 219 -6.46 -25.56 16.91
N LEU A 220 -6.08 -26.81 16.59
CA LEU A 220 -4.77 -27.16 16.06
C LEU A 220 -4.61 -26.69 14.62
N TRP A 221 -5.64 -26.75 13.78
CA TRP A 221 -5.62 -26.33 12.37
C TRP A 221 -5.64 -24.80 12.23
N LEU A 222 -6.39 -24.10 13.09
CA LEU A 222 -6.38 -22.66 13.27
C LEU A 222 -5.08 -22.20 13.92
N ARG A 223 -4.56 -22.95 14.91
CA ARG A 223 -3.19 -22.75 15.39
C ARG A 223 -2.19 -22.99 14.28
N SER A 224 -2.35 -24.02 13.46
CA SER A 224 -1.51 -24.27 12.29
C SER A 224 -1.69 -23.21 11.23
N PHE A 225 -2.83 -22.51 11.12
CA PHE A 225 -2.98 -21.36 10.23
C PHE A 225 -2.33 -20.10 10.85
N SER A 226 -2.52 -19.88 12.16
CA SER A 226 -1.85 -18.81 12.91
C SER A 226 -0.34 -18.99 12.92
N ILE A 227 0.15 -20.24 13.00
CA ILE A 227 1.57 -20.64 12.98
C ILE A 227 2.07 -20.81 11.53
N ALA A 228 1.23 -21.18 10.56
CA ALA A 228 1.64 -21.26 9.15
C ALA A 228 1.75 -19.88 8.50
N HIS A 229 1.09 -18.85 9.04
CA HIS A 229 1.43 -17.46 8.71
C HIS A 229 2.76 -17.02 9.35
N PHE A 230 3.25 -17.74 10.38
CA PHE A 230 4.63 -17.66 10.88
C PHE A 230 5.58 -18.70 10.22
N THR A 231 5.09 -19.56 9.30
CA THR A 231 5.99 -20.30 8.41
C THR A 231 6.31 -19.41 7.22
N ARG A 232 7.59 -19.10 7.06
CA ARG A 232 8.13 -18.20 6.03
C ARG A 232 7.64 -18.63 4.63
N SER A 233 6.60 -17.97 4.15
CA SER A 233 6.13 -18.09 2.77
C SER A 233 7.18 -17.51 1.80
N PRO A 234 7.20 -17.91 0.50
CA PRO A 234 8.11 -17.32 -0.49
C PRO A 234 8.05 -15.78 -0.54
N GLN A 235 6.88 -15.22 -0.28
CA GLN A 235 6.64 -13.78 -0.16
C GLN A 235 7.37 -13.18 1.05
N GLN A 236 7.21 -13.80 2.22
CA GLN A 236 7.94 -13.38 3.43
C GLN A 236 9.45 -13.55 3.28
N GLU A 237 9.91 -14.55 2.54
CA GLU A 237 11.33 -14.69 2.23
C GLU A 237 11.84 -13.54 1.35
N THR A 238 11.06 -13.16 0.33
CA THR A 238 11.35 -12.00 -0.53
C THR A 238 11.43 -10.72 0.30
N MET A 239 10.46 -10.50 1.19
CA MET A 239 10.46 -9.34 2.08
C MET A 239 11.67 -9.31 3.02
N ALA A 240 12.03 -10.47 3.58
CA ALA A 240 13.13 -10.56 4.52
C ALA A 240 14.52 -10.35 3.89
N ARG A 241 14.65 -10.58 2.58
CA ARG A 241 15.86 -10.24 1.80
C ARG A 241 15.98 -8.74 1.55
N CYS A 242 14.90 -7.98 1.70
CA CYS A 242 14.92 -6.54 1.53
C CYS A 242 15.78 -5.88 2.63
N PRO A 243 16.71 -4.96 2.25
CA PRO A 243 17.55 -4.29 3.23
C PRO A 243 16.80 -3.21 4.02
N SER A 244 15.73 -2.63 3.47
CA SER A 244 14.95 -1.60 4.15
C SER A 244 13.49 -1.55 3.71
N VAL A 245 12.63 -1.07 4.60
CA VAL A 245 11.23 -0.77 4.35
C VAL A 245 10.92 0.67 4.76
N PHE A 246 10.34 1.44 3.84
CA PHE A 246 9.85 2.79 4.09
C PHE A 246 8.40 2.71 4.57
N VAL A 247 8.09 3.37 5.69
CA VAL A 247 6.74 3.34 6.29
C VAL A 247 6.21 4.77 6.36
N ASN A 248 5.05 5.03 5.76
CA ASN A 248 4.43 6.37 5.74
C ASN A 248 3.69 6.70 7.05
N THR A 249 4.37 6.53 8.16
CA THR A 249 3.83 6.82 9.49
C THR A 249 4.85 7.63 10.26
N ASN A 250 4.39 8.54 11.11
CA ASN A 250 5.27 9.15 12.10
C ASN A 250 5.44 8.15 13.25
N ILE A 251 6.66 7.86 13.66
CA ILE A 251 6.95 6.91 14.76
C ILE A 251 6.19 7.24 16.06
N LEU A 252 5.85 8.52 16.30
CA LEU A 252 5.07 8.95 17.46
C LEU A 252 3.58 8.56 17.39
N LEU A 253 3.09 8.21 16.19
CA LEU A 253 1.72 7.78 15.92
C LEU A 253 1.61 6.26 15.71
N ASP A 254 2.72 5.55 15.69
CA ASP A 254 2.74 4.08 15.60
C ASP A 254 2.60 3.45 16.99
N PHE A 255 2.18 2.19 17.02
CA PHE A 255 2.17 1.42 18.27
C PHE A 255 3.59 1.25 18.81
N PRO A 256 3.79 1.34 20.14
CA PRO A 256 5.10 1.19 20.75
C PRO A 256 5.63 -0.23 20.51
N ARG A 257 6.64 -0.36 19.64
CA ARG A 257 7.28 -1.63 19.31
C ARG A 257 8.78 -1.46 19.07
N GLU A 258 9.53 -2.52 19.29
CA GLU A 258 10.98 -2.54 19.01
C GLU A 258 11.21 -2.62 17.50
N VAL A 259 11.56 -1.49 16.89
CA VAL A 259 11.92 -1.41 15.48
C VAL A 259 13.43 -1.45 15.30
N ASN A 260 13.89 -2.18 14.28
CA ASN A 260 15.30 -2.19 13.91
C ASN A 260 15.58 -1.24 12.74
N SER A 261 16.86 -1.09 12.39
CA SER A 261 17.32 -0.13 11.38
C SER A 261 16.85 -0.44 9.94
N LYS A 262 16.19 -1.57 9.68
CA LYS A 262 15.57 -1.83 8.38
C LYS A 262 14.31 -0.99 8.18
N VAL A 263 13.64 -0.57 9.24
CA VAL A 263 12.42 0.25 9.13
C VAL A 263 12.80 1.72 9.17
N VAL A 264 12.40 2.45 8.12
CA VAL A 264 12.61 3.88 8.02
C VAL A 264 11.25 4.57 7.93
N PHE A 265 10.93 5.34 8.94
CA PHE A 265 9.70 6.13 8.98
C PHE A 265 9.84 7.37 8.10
N VAL A 266 8.98 7.46 7.10
CA VAL A 266 8.89 8.55 6.13
C VAL A 266 7.50 9.21 6.17
N GLY A 267 6.89 9.24 7.36
CA GLY A 267 5.59 9.86 7.57
C GLY A 267 5.57 11.32 7.11
N GLY A 268 4.54 11.68 6.33
CA GLY A 268 4.32 13.06 5.88
C GLY A 268 5.10 13.45 4.63
N ILE A 269 5.76 12.54 3.91
CA ILE A 269 6.43 12.89 2.64
C ILE A 269 5.47 13.40 1.56
N THR A 270 4.19 13.00 1.64
CA THR A 270 3.10 13.44 0.78
C THR A 270 2.50 14.79 1.21
N ALA A 271 2.86 15.29 2.40
CA ALA A 271 2.40 16.60 2.83
C ALA A 271 3.01 17.68 1.91
N SER A 272 2.14 18.40 1.22
CA SER A 272 2.52 19.58 0.44
C SER A 272 2.44 20.82 1.32
N GLN A 273 3.23 21.83 0.96
CA GLN A 273 3.11 23.15 1.58
C GLN A 273 1.68 23.66 1.31
N SER A 274 0.97 24.08 2.36
CA SER A 274 -0.45 24.45 2.25
C SER A 274 -0.63 25.54 1.19
N SER A 275 -1.40 25.24 0.14
CA SER A 275 -1.91 26.29 -0.73
C SER A 275 -2.91 27.14 0.05
N SER A 276 -3.11 28.40 -0.38
CA SER A 276 -4.17 29.24 0.15
C SER A 276 -5.50 28.52 -0.02
N LEU A 277 -6.22 28.30 1.08
CA LEU A 277 -7.56 27.72 1.04
C LEU A 277 -8.44 28.58 0.11
N SER A 278 -9.30 27.94 -0.69
CA SER A 278 -10.24 28.68 -1.52
C SER A 278 -11.16 29.52 -0.63
N GLU A 279 -11.58 30.70 -1.10
CA GLU A 279 -12.49 31.58 -0.34
C GLU A 279 -13.77 30.85 0.10
N LEU A 280 -14.21 29.88 -0.72
CA LEU A 280 -15.36 29.03 -0.44
C LEU A 280 -15.13 28.12 0.78
N LEU A 281 -13.94 27.49 0.89
CA LEU A 281 -13.59 26.65 2.03
C LEU A 281 -13.36 27.49 3.29
N VAL A 282 -12.71 28.65 3.16
CA VAL A 282 -12.53 29.60 4.27
C VAL A 282 -13.87 30.07 4.81
N SER A 283 -14.80 30.43 3.93
CA SER A 283 -16.16 30.82 4.30
C SER A 283 -16.92 29.67 4.97
N ALA A 284 -16.79 28.44 4.47
CA ALA A 284 -17.39 27.26 5.08
C ALA A 284 -16.83 26.97 6.48
N ILE A 285 -15.51 27.11 6.67
CA ILE A 285 -14.86 26.96 7.99
C ILE A 285 -15.36 28.03 8.97
N HIS A 286 -15.44 29.29 8.54
CA HIS A 286 -15.95 30.38 9.38
C HIS A 286 -17.43 30.16 9.77
N MET A 287 -18.27 29.73 8.83
CA MET A 287 -19.67 29.39 9.11
C MET A 287 -19.79 28.18 10.05
N SER A 288 -18.98 27.14 9.85
CA SER A 288 -18.97 25.95 10.71
C SER A 288 -18.51 26.27 12.13
N ALA A 289 -17.47 27.08 12.28
CA ALA A 289 -16.97 27.53 13.59
C ALA A 289 -18.03 28.35 14.34
N ALA A 290 -18.78 29.21 13.63
CA ALA A 290 -19.89 29.96 14.20
C ALA A 290 -21.08 29.06 14.60
N ALA A 291 -21.34 27.99 13.85
CA ALA A 291 -22.41 27.02 14.11
C ALA A 291 -22.06 25.93 15.13
N LYS A 292 -20.78 25.85 15.57
CA LYS A 292 -20.20 24.73 16.34
C LYS A 292 -20.30 23.38 15.60
N ASP A 293 -20.31 23.42 14.28
CA ASP A 293 -20.27 22.23 13.42
C ASP A 293 -18.81 21.77 13.22
N ALA A 294 -18.60 20.45 13.06
CA ALA A 294 -17.30 19.87 12.75
C ALA A 294 -17.19 19.59 11.25
N ILE A 295 -16.10 20.07 10.62
CA ILE A 295 -15.76 19.71 9.24
C ILE A 295 -14.88 18.48 9.28
N ILE A 296 -15.33 17.40 8.65
CA ILE A 296 -14.59 16.14 8.52
C ILE A 296 -14.27 15.96 7.05
N SER A 297 -12.97 15.99 6.72
CA SER A 297 -12.49 15.64 5.39
C SER A 297 -12.37 14.12 5.31
N VAL A 298 -13.04 13.50 4.35
CA VAL A 298 -12.98 12.05 4.13
C VAL A 298 -12.16 11.82 2.86
N GLU A 299 -11.07 11.08 2.98
CA GLU A 299 -10.26 10.67 1.83
C GLU A 299 -11.07 9.72 0.94
N GLN A 300 -10.92 9.83 -0.38
CA GLN A 300 -11.75 9.08 -1.32
C GLN A 300 -11.39 7.58 -1.31
N ILE A 301 -12.24 6.77 -0.69
CA ILE A 301 -12.26 5.32 -0.89
C ILE A 301 -13.55 5.00 -1.66
N GLY A 302 -13.42 4.67 -2.95
CA GLY A 302 -14.55 4.29 -3.83
C GLY A 302 -15.30 5.45 -4.54
N ARG A 303 -16.43 5.10 -5.19
CA ARG A 303 -17.31 5.96 -6.01
C ARG A 303 -18.22 6.87 -5.19
N ARG A 304 -18.42 6.58 -3.90
CA ARG A 304 -19.38 7.30 -3.04
C ARG A 304 -18.64 8.09 -1.96
N THR A 305 -18.41 9.38 -2.18
CA THR A 305 -17.94 10.26 -1.10
C THR A 305 -18.49 11.68 -1.28
N ASN A 306 -19.69 11.87 -0.72
CA ASN A 306 -20.09 13.12 -0.08
C ASN A 306 -20.64 12.71 1.29
N VAL A 307 -19.79 12.71 2.31
CA VAL A 307 -20.18 12.39 3.69
C VAL A 307 -20.29 13.72 4.44
N SER A 308 -21.52 14.20 4.66
CA SER A 308 -21.77 15.31 5.58
C SER A 308 -22.26 14.75 6.91
N ILE A 309 -21.44 14.85 7.95
CA ILE A 309 -21.84 14.51 9.32
C ILE A 309 -22.36 15.80 9.96
N LYS A 310 -23.68 16.02 9.90
CA LYS A 310 -24.33 16.93 10.87
C LYS A 310 -24.63 16.11 12.11
N MET A 311 -24.09 16.53 13.27
CA MET A 311 -24.41 15.95 14.57
C MET A 311 -25.90 16.13 14.90
N LYS A 312 -26.77 15.31 14.28
CA LYS A 312 -28.15 14.92 14.64
C LYS A 312 -28.96 14.31 13.48
N LYS A 313 -28.48 14.33 12.22
CA LYS A 313 -29.19 13.68 11.11
C LYS A 313 -28.24 13.40 9.94
N VAL A 314 -28.20 12.15 9.47
CA VAL A 314 -27.52 11.76 8.24
C VAL A 314 -28.51 11.94 7.09
N GLU A 315 -28.25 12.87 6.18
CA GLU A 315 -29.00 13.01 4.93
C GLU A 315 -28.05 12.90 3.73
N LYS A 316 -28.52 12.19 2.70
CA LYS A 316 -27.78 11.92 1.47
C LYS A 316 -28.01 13.09 0.51
N LEU A 317 -26.94 13.76 0.08
CA LEU A 317 -27.03 14.79 -0.96
C LEU A 317 -26.85 14.15 -2.33
N ASP A 318 -27.86 14.32 -3.19
CA ASP A 318 -27.85 13.86 -4.58
C ASP A 318 -27.03 14.81 -5.45
N SER A 319 -26.36 14.28 -6.46
CA SER A 319 -25.43 15.06 -7.31
C SER A 319 -26.10 15.99 -8.32
N SER A 320 -27.43 16.10 -8.31
CA SER A 320 -28.15 17.12 -9.05
C SER A 320 -28.62 18.19 -8.07
N GLY A 321 -27.90 19.31 -8.03
CA GLY A 321 -28.30 20.51 -7.31
C GLY A 321 -29.68 21.00 -7.78
N LYS A 322 -30.72 20.55 -7.08
CA LYS A 322 -32.04 21.16 -6.92
C LYS A 322 -32.58 20.77 -5.57
#